data_AF-A0A1F6HJ77-F1
#
_entry.id   AF-A0A1F6HJ77-F1
#
_cell.length_a   1.000
_cell.length_b   1.000
_cell.length_c   1.000
_cell.angle_alpha   90.00
_cell.angle_beta   90.00
_cell.angle_gamma   90.00
#
_symmetry.space_group_name_H-M   'P 1'
#
loop_
_entity.id
_entity.type
_entity.pdbx_description
1 polymer ?
#
loop_
_entity_poly.entity_id
_entity_poly.type
_entity_poly.pdbx_seq_one_letter_code
_entity_poly.pdbx_strand_id
1 'polypeptide(L)'
;MGRAEQGISFESKEKLGPSEAFLLGEPIVKRPRVNNYSQDCLTKLTVPKGSEKWALQVIGRRYSESAEAAVCAEEYWDIAQTLKRNGVDFKFILAHPDLTDPTLEAGMRRFLGVGAFKWFNVTPPALTAFPRDILFDFDGQTAINPEANMIAGRNSVKISCMGEGGLVLKVGKKVFTPTPKHYKRDERPRYEKEVRNLIRNFAVGELPWPIAVNIDIEKKTAEQFPTPHIDRVSAFVKGQDGKDYFVADSPYAQENIPGVGNYWKEMEEICKRMNVVLEVVKRTDEDAPCSLNLHQFRDGSVFMSKGHPALENLMKQIVGEDKVFTTFQPIILFPTVRGGGIRCMTNTVPKTMFKPQV
;
A
#
# COMPACT_ATOMS: atom_id res chain seq x y z
N MET A 1 19.07 -14.57 -51.00
CA MET A 1 18.50 -13.33 -50.41
C MET A 1 17.53 -13.77 -49.34
N GLY A 2 17.92 -13.65 -48.08
CA GLY A 2 17.09 -14.03 -46.95
C GLY A 2 16.21 -12.88 -46.48
N ARG A 3 15.09 -13.22 -45.85
CA ARG A 3 14.51 -12.52 -44.71
C ARG A 3 13.76 -13.57 -43.90
N ALA A 4 14.40 -14.03 -42.82
CA ALA A 4 13.71 -14.73 -41.75
C ALA A 4 12.80 -13.69 -41.07
N GLU A 5 11.49 -13.89 -41.13
CA GLU A 5 10.55 -13.20 -40.27
C GLU A 5 10.83 -13.67 -38.84
N GLN A 6 11.57 -12.85 -38.09
CA GLN A 6 11.64 -12.98 -36.65
C GLN A 6 10.26 -12.62 -36.10
N GLY A 7 9.44 -13.64 -35.90
CA GLY A 7 8.26 -13.56 -35.06
C GLY A 7 8.72 -13.13 -33.67
N ILE A 8 8.47 -11.86 -33.33
CA ILE A 8 8.56 -11.39 -31.95
C ILE A 8 7.43 -12.11 -31.22
N SER A 9 7.80 -13.21 -30.56
CA SER A 9 6.99 -13.85 -29.54
C SER A 9 6.79 -12.84 -28.42
N PHE A 10 5.65 -12.14 -28.45
CA PHE A 10 5.13 -11.50 -27.25
C PHE A 10 4.69 -12.62 -26.32
N GLU A 11 5.61 -13.14 -25.51
CA GLU A 11 5.23 -13.82 -24.28
C GLU A 11 4.31 -12.85 -23.54
N SER A 12 3.01 -13.14 -23.48
CA SER A 12 2.11 -12.46 -22.58
C SER A 12 2.60 -12.78 -21.16
N LYS A 13 3.48 -11.95 -20.62
CA LYS A 13 3.92 -12.07 -19.24
C LYS A 13 2.70 -11.75 -18.38
N GLU A 14 2.04 -12.79 -17.90
CA GLU A 14 0.90 -12.67 -17.01
C GLU A 14 1.29 -11.77 -15.82
N LYS A 15 0.43 -10.80 -15.48
CA LYS A 15 0.66 -9.87 -14.36
C LYS A 15 0.78 -10.60 -13.01
N LEU A 16 0.22 -11.79 -12.94
CA LEU A 16 0.24 -12.69 -11.80
C LEU A 16 0.86 -14.03 -12.24
N GLY A 17 1.56 -14.69 -11.34
CA GLY A 17 1.98 -16.07 -11.56
C GLY A 17 0.80 -17.06 -11.56
N PRO A 18 0.98 -18.27 -12.11
CA PRO A 18 -0.09 -19.29 -12.21
C PRO A 18 -0.64 -19.71 -10.84
N SER A 19 0.14 -19.55 -9.77
CA SER A 19 -0.21 -19.84 -8.38
C SER A 19 -0.62 -18.61 -7.57
N GLU A 20 -0.77 -17.44 -8.18
CA GLU A 20 -1.07 -16.17 -7.50
C GLU A 20 -2.50 -15.71 -7.80
N ALA A 21 -3.12 -15.02 -6.85
CA ALA A 21 -4.35 -14.28 -7.08
C ALA A 21 -4.18 -12.86 -6.58
N PHE A 22 -4.86 -11.93 -7.24
CA PHE A 22 -4.96 -10.56 -6.79
C PHE A 22 -6.23 -10.35 -5.98
N LEU A 23 -6.08 -9.69 -4.84
CA LEU A 23 -7.15 -9.31 -3.95
C LEU A 23 -7.33 -7.80 -3.99
N LEU A 24 -8.59 -7.40 -4.02
CA LEU A 24 -9.02 -6.05 -3.72
C LEU A 24 -9.88 -6.14 -2.44
N GLY A 25 -9.66 -5.23 -1.48
CA GLY A 25 -10.50 -5.13 -0.27
C GLY A 25 -11.97 -4.89 -0.61
N GLU A 26 -12.87 -4.70 0.34
CA GLU A 26 -14.26 -4.30 0.04
C GLU A 26 -14.42 -2.77 -0.03
N PRO A 27 -15.45 -2.24 -0.72
CA PRO A 27 -15.71 -0.80 -0.80
C PRO A 27 -16.28 -0.27 0.54
N ILE A 28 -15.42 -0.02 1.52
CA ILE A 28 -15.84 0.63 2.76
C ILE A 28 -15.88 2.15 2.57
N VAL A 29 -17.03 2.66 2.15
CA VAL A 29 -17.24 4.07 1.81
C VAL A 29 -17.75 4.92 2.98
N LYS A 30 -18.20 4.30 4.07
CA LYS A 30 -18.64 5.00 5.28
C LYS A 30 -17.47 5.28 6.23
N ARG A 31 -17.53 6.39 6.96
CA ARG A 31 -16.50 6.74 7.96
C ARG A 31 -16.58 5.78 9.16
N PRO A 32 -15.45 5.22 9.65
CA PRO A 32 -15.47 4.44 10.89
C PRO A 32 -15.92 5.32 12.06
N ARG A 33 -16.76 4.79 12.96
CA ARG A 33 -17.24 5.53 14.14
C ARG A 33 -16.18 5.74 15.22
N VAL A 34 -15.00 5.13 15.10
CA VAL A 34 -13.95 5.13 16.12
C VAL A 34 -12.64 5.67 15.51
N ASN A 35 -12.39 6.96 15.70
CA ASN A 35 -11.09 7.60 15.42
C ASN A 35 -10.11 7.29 16.56
N ASN A 36 -9.71 6.04 16.72
CA ASN A 36 -8.66 5.66 17.67
C ASN A 36 -7.31 5.44 16.97
N TYR A 37 -6.92 6.33 16.05
CA TYR A 37 -5.49 6.56 15.84
C TYR A 37 -4.99 7.27 17.10
N SER A 38 -4.46 6.49 18.04
CA SER A 38 -3.98 6.98 19.33
C SER A 38 -3.06 8.19 19.11
N GLN A 39 -3.44 9.31 19.72
CA GLN A 39 -2.78 10.63 19.64
C GLN A 39 -1.38 10.68 20.29
N ASP A 40 -0.77 9.54 20.59
CA ASP A 40 0.53 9.45 21.26
C ASP A 40 1.65 9.48 20.21
N CYS A 41 1.77 10.61 19.50
CA CYS A 41 2.88 10.88 18.57
C CYS A 41 3.86 11.87 19.19
N LEU A 42 5.15 11.56 19.11
CA LEU A 42 6.27 12.28 19.72
C LEU A 42 6.52 13.72 19.21
N THR A 43 5.71 14.25 18.28
CA THR A 43 5.75 15.66 17.88
C THR A 43 4.57 15.94 16.96
N LYS A 44 3.69 16.89 17.34
CA LYS A 44 2.69 17.43 16.41
C LYS A 44 3.39 18.48 15.57
N LEU A 45 3.72 18.15 14.33
CA LEU A 45 4.23 19.12 13.36
C LEU A 45 3.05 19.59 12.52
N THR A 46 2.53 20.76 12.85
CA THR A 46 1.46 21.41 12.10
C THR A 46 2.02 21.88 10.76
N VAL A 47 1.43 21.44 9.65
CA VAL A 47 1.83 21.95 8.35
C VAL A 47 1.24 23.36 8.16
N PRO A 48 2.00 24.36 7.67
CA PRO A 48 1.48 25.69 7.43
C PRO A 48 0.25 25.67 6.53
N LYS A 49 -0.72 26.53 6.85
CA LYS A 49 -1.96 26.72 6.09
C LYS A 49 -1.63 27.10 4.63
N GLY A 50 -1.91 26.21 3.68
CA GLY A 50 -1.73 26.45 2.24
C GLY A 50 -0.73 25.50 1.53
N SER A 51 -0.07 24.61 2.25
CA SER A 51 0.94 23.68 1.69
C SER A 51 0.34 22.43 1.02
N GLU A 52 -0.96 22.18 1.21
CA GLU A 52 -1.69 21.04 0.65
C GLU A 52 -3.03 21.51 0.09
N LYS A 53 -3.03 22.11 -1.10
CA LYS A 53 -4.28 22.55 -1.74
C LYS A 53 -5.25 21.38 -1.95
N TRP A 54 -4.77 20.17 -2.24
CA TRP A 54 -5.61 18.96 -2.31
C TRP A 54 -6.31 18.66 -0.96
N ALA A 55 -5.61 18.85 0.18
CA ALA A 55 -6.21 18.70 1.50
C ALA A 55 -7.31 19.75 1.72
N LEU A 56 -7.06 20.99 1.31
CA LEU A 56 -8.03 22.07 1.36
C LEU A 56 -9.22 21.87 0.40
N GLN A 57 -9.04 21.19 -0.74
CA GLN A 57 -10.14 20.78 -1.61
C GLN A 57 -11.04 19.75 -0.94
N VAL A 58 -10.46 18.79 -0.22
CA VAL A 58 -11.23 17.81 0.58
C VAL A 58 -11.96 18.50 1.74
N ILE A 59 -11.24 19.32 2.52
CA ILE A 59 -11.76 20.05 3.68
C ILE A 59 -12.80 21.11 3.28
N GLY A 60 -12.59 21.79 2.15
CA GLY A 60 -13.36 22.95 1.72
C GLY A 60 -14.74 22.61 1.14
N ARG A 61 -14.95 21.37 0.69
CA ARG A 61 -16.18 20.95 0.00
C ARG A 61 -17.38 20.70 0.91
N ARG A 62 -17.24 20.81 2.25
CA ARG A 62 -18.33 20.56 3.24
C ARG A 62 -19.15 19.31 2.86
N TYR A 63 -18.50 18.19 2.66
CA TYR A 63 -19.24 16.98 2.34
C TYR A 63 -20.13 16.60 3.53
N SER A 64 -21.42 16.37 3.26
CA SER A 64 -22.22 15.55 4.16
C SER A 64 -21.65 14.13 4.15
N GLU A 65 -21.90 13.32 5.19
CA GLU A 65 -21.47 11.91 5.23
C GLU A 65 -21.90 11.14 3.96
N SER A 66 -23.09 11.45 3.42
CA SER A 66 -23.57 10.86 2.16
C SER A 66 -22.77 11.29 0.93
N ALA A 67 -22.32 12.55 0.88
CA ALA A 67 -21.50 13.04 -0.23
C ALA A 67 -20.07 12.49 -0.15
N GLU A 68 -19.51 12.31 1.06
CA GLU A 68 -18.22 11.64 1.24
C GLU A 68 -18.29 10.19 0.75
N ALA A 69 -19.33 9.47 1.14
CA ALA A 69 -19.53 8.09 0.72
C ALA A 69 -19.68 7.95 -0.81
N ALA A 70 -20.35 8.90 -1.46
CA ALA A 70 -20.50 8.92 -2.92
C ALA A 70 -19.14 9.11 -3.63
N VAL A 71 -18.32 10.07 -3.20
CA VAL A 71 -17.00 10.30 -3.79
C VAL A 71 -16.05 9.12 -3.53
N CYS A 72 -16.05 8.57 -2.30
CA CYS A 72 -15.31 7.35 -2.00
C CYS A 72 -15.75 6.17 -2.88
N ALA A 73 -17.05 6.04 -3.18
CA ALA A 73 -17.55 5.01 -4.09
C ALA A 73 -17.05 5.22 -5.53
N GLU A 74 -17.02 6.45 -6.02
CA GLU A 74 -16.50 6.79 -7.35
C GLU A 74 -14.99 6.49 -7.46
N GLU A 75 -14.18 6.94 -6.50
CA GLU A 75 -12.74 6.65 -6.46
C GLU A 75 -12.46 5.15 -6.41
N TYR A 76 -13.25 4.42 -5.63
CA TYR A 76 -13.13 2.99 -5.50
C TYR A 76 -13.56 2.26 -6.79
N TRP A 77 -14.61 2.75 -7.45
CA TRP A 77 -15.05 2.25 -8.75
C TRP A 77 -13.97 2.44 -9.82
N ASP A 78 -13.25 3.55 -9.79
CA ASP A 78 -12.13 3.84 -10.67
C ASP A 78 -10.97 2.84 -10.50
N ILE A 79 -10.60 2.52 -9.25
CA ILE A 79 -9.61 1.47 -8.95
C ILE A 79 -9.97 0.15 -9.61
N ALA A 80 -11.20 -0.32 -9.38
CA ALA A 80 -11.65 -1.63 -9.86
C ALA A 80 -11.75 -1.68 -11.40
N GLN A 81 -12.25 -0.62 -12.03
CA GLN A 81 -12.28 -0.52 -13.50
C GLN A 81 -10.87 -0.47 -14.10
N THR A 82 -9.96 0.27 -13.48
CA THR A 82 -8.58 0.39 -13.94
C THR A 82 -7.88 -0.96 -13.93
N LEU A 83 -8.05 -1.74 -12.86
CA LEU A 83 -7.55 -3.12 -12.78
C LEU A 83 -8.12 -3.97 -13.93
N LYS A 84 -9.45 -3.94 -14.13
CA LYS A 84 -10.10 -4.76 -15.16
C LYS A 84 -9.66 -4.37 -16.58
N ARG A 85 -9.57 -3.07 -16.88
CA ARG A 85 -9.11 -2.53 -18.17
C ARG A 85 -7.69 -2.97 -18.51
N ASN A 86 -6.83 -3.11 -17.49
CA ASN A 86 -5.44 -3.52 -17.65
C ASN A 86 -5.22 -5.05 -17.56
N GLY A 87 -6.31 -5.83 -17.65
CA GLY A 87 -6.26 -7.29 -17.68
C GLY A 87 -5.82 -7.91 -16.35
N VAL A 88 -6.05 -7.23 -15.22
CA VAL A 88 -5.80 -7.81 -13.90
C VAL A 88 -7.03 -8.60 -13.47
N ASP A 89 -6.88 -9.90 -13.31
CA ASP A 89 -7.90 -10.75 -12.69
C ASP A 89 -7.81 -10.67 -11.17
N PHE A 90 -8.86 -10.17 -10.55
CA PHE A 90 -8.93 -9.98 -9.10
C PHE A 90 -10.20 -10.52 -8.49
N LYS A 91 -10.17 -10.68 -7.17
CA LYS A 91 -11.34 -11.01 -6.34
C LYS A 91 -11.52 -9.97 -5.26
N PHE A 92 -12.77 -9.61 -5.00
CA PHE A 92 -13.11 -8.87 -3.80
C PHE A 92 -12.92 -9.75 -2.56
N ILE A 93 -12.45 -9.15 -1.49
CA ILE A 93 -12.57 -9.74 -0.15
C ILE A 93 -13.77 -9.13 0.53
N LEU A 94 -14.63 -9.98 1.09
CA LEU A 94 -15.72 -9.57 1.94
C LEU A 94 -15.37 -9.95 3.38
N ALA A 95 -15.03 -8.96 4.18
CA ALA A 95 -14.60 -9.12 5.58
C ALA A 95 -15.60 -8.49 6.55
N HIS A 96 -16.19 -7.35 6.17
CA HIS A 96 -17.11 -6.55 7.00
C HIS A 96 -18.37 -6.22 6.19
N PRO A 97 -19.25 -7.20 5.94
CA PRO A 97 -20.48 -6.96 5.17
C PRO A 97 -21.33 -5.82 5.75
N ASP A 98 -21.29 -5.59 7.06
CA ASP A 98 -22.03 -4.53 7.75
C ASP A 98 -21.48 -3.11 7.50
N LEU A 99 -20.22 -2.99 7.07
CA LEU A 99 -19.56 -1.71 6.76
C LEU A 99 -19.56 -1.39 5.27
N THR A 100 -19.90 -2.37 4.43
CA THR A 100 -20.01 -2.21 2.98
C THR A 100 -21.38 -1.68 2.56
N ASP A 101 -21.43 -1.02 1.40
CA ASP A 101 -22.68 -0.88 0.67
C ASP A 101 -22.89 -2.15 -0.19
N PRO A 102 -23.85 -3.03 0.17
CA PRO A 102 -24.06 -4.29 -0.54
C PRO A 102 -24.60 -4.09 -1.97
N THR A 103 -25.25 -2.95 -2.24
CA THR A 103 -25.75 -2.63 -3.59
C THR A 103 -24.59 -2.24 -4.49
N LEU A 104 -23.68 -1.41 -3.97
CA LEU A 104 -22.46 -1.02 -4.66
C LEU A 104 -21.57 -2.24 -4.94
N GLU A 105 -21.29 -3.06 -3.93
CA GLU A 105 -20.44 -4.25 -4.06
C GLU A 105 -21.00 -5.26 -5.08
N ALA A 106 -22.28 -5.60 -4.97
CA ALA A 106 -22.91 -6.54 -5.90
C ALA A 106 -22.97 -5.97 -7.32
N GLY A 107 -23.24 -4.67 -7.47
CA GLY A 107 -23.22 -3.96 -8.75
C GLY A 107 -21.85 -3.98 -9.41
N MET A 108 -20.79 -3.65 -8.66
CA MET A 108 -19.39 -3.71 -9.11
C MET A 108 -19.03 -5.08 -9.64
N ARG A 109 -19.30 -6.11 -8.84
CA ARG A 109 -18.95 -7.50 -9.21
C ARG A 109 -19.64 -7.97 -10.47
N ARG A 110 -20.94 -7.70 -10.57
CA ARG A 110 -21.74 -8.07 -11.73
C ARG A 110 -21.24 -7.35 -12.98
N PHE A 111 -20.97 -6.05 -12.89
CA PHE A 111 -20.50 -5.24 -14.01
C PHE A 111 -19.10 -5.65 -14.49
N LEU A 112 -18.18 -5.89 -13.57
CA LEU A 112 -16.78 -6.22 -13.88
C LEU A 112 -16.56 -7.72 -14.16
N GLY A 113 -17.56 -8.57 -13.89
CA GLY A 113 -17.47 -10.02 -14.04
C GLY A 113 -16.44 -10.64 -13.10
N VAL A 114 -16.36 -10.16 -11.86
CA VAL A 114 -15.35 -10.61 -10.87
C VAL A 114 -15.98 -11.34 -9.69
N GLY A 115 -15.22 -12.31 -9.17
CA GLY A 115 -15.63 -13.08 -8.00
C GLY A 115 -15.39 -12.32 -6.69
N ALA A 116 -15.93 -12.87 -5.61
CA ALA A 116 -15.55 -12.46 -4.26
C ALA A 116 -15.19 -13.68 -3.42
N PHE A 117 -14.44 -13.42 -2.37
CA PHE A 117 -14.06 -14.37 -1.36
C PHE A 117 -14.47 -13.83 0.01
N LYS A 118 -15.24 -14.61 0.75
CA LYS A 118 -15.64 -14.24 2.11
C LYS A 118 -14.55 -14.69 3.08
N TRP A 119 -13.96 -13.73 3.79
CA TRP A 119 -13.17 -14.03 4.98
C TRP A 119 -14.12 -14.17 6.15
N PHE A 120 -14.32 -15.40 6.61
CA PHE A 120 -15.22 -15.67 7.73
C PHE A 120 -14.60 -15.20 9.04
N ASN A 121 -15.46 -14.70 9.94
CA ASN A 121 -15.17 -14.41 11.33
C ASN A 121 -14.14 -13.30 11.59
N VAL A 122 -14.12 -12.21 10.82
CA VAL A 122 -13.44 -11.00 11.32
C VAL A 122 -14.27 -10.45 12.48
N THR A 123 -13.93 -10.83 13.72
CA THR A 123 -14.64 -10.34 14.91
C THR A 123 -14.38 -8.83 15.02
N PRO A 124 -15.43 -7.98 15.03
CA PRO A 124 -15.26 -6.59 15.40
C PRO A 124 -14.52 -6.52 16.73
N PRO A 125 -13.49 -5.66 16.86
CA PRO A 125 -13.33 -4.42 16.12
C PRO A 125 -12.26 -4.44 15.03
N ALA A 126 -11.78 -5.60 14.55
CA ALA A 126 -10.65 -5.69 13.61
C ALA A 126 -10.73 -4.62 12.50
N LEU A 127 -9.77 -3.69 12.54
CA LEU A 127 -9.94 -2.31 12.10
C LEU A 127 -9.86 -2.09 10.58
N THR A 128 -9.50 -3.11 9.79
CA THR A 128 -9.19 -2.88 8.37
C THR A 128 -9.71 -4.00 7.47
N ALA A 129 -10.39 -3.62 6.39
CA ALA A 129 -10.63 -4.50 5.23
C ALA A 129 -9.50 -4.38 4.20
N PHE A 130 -8.32 -3.96 4.66
CA PHE A 130 -7.16 -3.80 3.82
C PHE A 130 -6.46 -5.14 3.71
N PRO A 131 -6.55 -5.83 2.56
CA PRO A 131 -5.92 -7.15 2.41
C PRO A 131 -4.43 -7.13 2.67
N ARG A 132 -3.80 -5.97 2.48
CA ARG A 132 -2.39 -5.76 2.75
C ARG A 132 -2.05 -5.90 4.22
N ASP A 133 -2.93 -5.47 5.12
CA ASP A 133 -2.69 -5.47 6.56
C ASP A 133 -3.01 -6.81 7.21
N ILE A 134 -3.67 -7.69 6.46
CA ILE A 134 -4.12 -9.01 6.93
C ILE A 134 -3.03 -10.05 6.72
N LEU A 135 -2.37 -10.04 5.57
CA LEU A 135 -1.33 -11.02 5.25
C LEU A 135 -0.28 -10.49 4.28
N PHE A 136 0.90 -11.10 4.32
CA PHE A 136 1.99 -10.81 3.40
C PHE A 136 2.75 -12.09 3.04
N ASP A 137 3.09 -12.27 1.76
CA ASP A 137 3.82 -13.46 1.30
C ASP A 137 5.33 -13.20 1.17
N PHE A 138 6.13 -14.05 1.81
CA PHE A 138 7.59 -14.04 1.79
C PHE A 138 8.14 -15.20 0.93
N ASP A 139 7.80 -15.24 -0.35
CA ASP A 139 8.21 -16.28 -1.31
C ASP A 139 7.84 -17.70 -0.85
N GLY A 140 6.55 -17.94 -0.58
CA GLY A 140 6.02 -19.26 -0.21
C GLY A 140 5.88 -19.50 1.29
N GLN A 141 6.30 -18.55 2.13
CA GLN A 141 5.87 -18.46 3.52
C GLN A 141 4.92 -17.27 3.68
N THR A 142 3.64 -17.55 3.93
CA THR A 142 2.65 -16.49 4.13
C THR A 142 2.61 -16.11 5.61
N ALA A 143 2.90 -14.85 5.91
CA ALA A 143 2.72 -14.26 7.24
C ALA A 143 1.30 -13.72 7.37
N ILE A 144 0.64 -13.96 8.50
CA ILE A 144 -0.69 -13.43 8.82
C ILE A 144 -0.59 -12.57 10.06
N ASN A 145 -1.17 -11.38 9.98
CA ASN A 145 -1.28 -10.49 11.12
C ASN A 145 -2.07 -11.19 12.24
N PRO A 146 -1.57 -11.26 13.49
CA PRO A 146 -2.32 -11.88 14.58
C PRO A 146 -3.67 -11.24 14.89
N GLU A 147 -3.91 -10.00 14.48
CA GLU A 147 -5.27 -9.42 14.56
C GLU A 147 -6.23 -10.04 13.53
N ALA A 148 -5.67 -10.68 12.50
CA ALA A 148 -6.37 -11.44 11.46
C ALA A 148 -6.16 -12.97 11.59
N ASN A 149 -5.82 -13.46 12.79
CA ASN A 149 -5.40 -14.85 13.09
C ASN A 149 -6.44 -15.95 12.74
N MET A 150 -7.59 -15.60 12.21
CA MET A 150 -8.65 -16.56 11.87
C MET A 150 -8.41 -17.32 10.57
N ILE A 151 -7.36 -16.97 9.82
CA ILE A 151 -6.94 -17.64 8.59
C ILE A 151 -5.86 -18.72 8.86
N ALA A 152 -5.39 -18.87 10.10
CA ALA A 152 -4.18 -19.63 10.48
C ALA A 152 -4.24 -21.17 10.37
N GLY A 153 -5.28 -21.76 9.78
CA GLY A 153 -5.46 -23.22 9.69
C GLY A 153 -4.61 -23.94 8.64
N ARG A 154 -3.45 -23.42 8.24
CA ARG A 154 -2.67 -23.96 7.10
C ARG A 154 -1.19 -24.06 7.39
N ASN A 155 -0.59 -25.19 7.00
CA ASN A 155 0.82 -25.52 7.26
C ASN A 155 1.82 -24.50 6.69
N SER A 156 1.43 -23.67 5.71
CA SER A 156 2.28 -22.64 5.10
C SER A 156 2.07 -21.23 5.67
N VAL A 157 1.26 -21.09 6.72
CA VAL A 157 0.91 -19.81 7.34
C VAL A 157 1.64 -19.64 8.68
N LYS A 158 2.29 -18.50 8.86
CA LYS A 158 2.92 -18.10 10.12
C LYS A 158 2.24 -16.86 10.68
N ILE A 159 1.83 -16.89 11.95
CA ILE A 159 1.36 -15.69 12.64
C ILE A 159 2.56 -14.76 12.90
N SER A 160 2.50 -13.51 12.44
CA SER A 160 3.56 -12.52 12.58
C SER A 160 3.02 -11.09 12.48
N CYS A 161 3.59 -10.12 13.23
CA CYS A 161 3.30 -8.71 12.96
C CYS A 161 3.74 -8.29 11.55
N MET A 162 4.71 -8.96 10.95
CA MET A 162 5.13 -8.73 9.56
C MET A 162 4.11 -9.28 8.54
N GLY A 163 2.99 -9.86 9.01
CA GLY A 163 1.82 -10.14 8.16
C GLY A 163 1.05 -8.88 7.79
N GLU A 164 1.25 -7.77 8.52
CA GLU A 164 0.81 -6.45 8.11
C GLU A 164 1.76 -5.92 7.03
N GLY A 165 1.39 -6.15 5.77
CA GLY A 165 2.22 -5.86 4.60
C GLY A 165 2.52 -4.37 4.39
N GLY A 166 1.84 -3.47 5.09
CA GLY A 166 2.18 -2.05 5.12
C GLY A 166 3.49 -1.76 5.87
N LEU A 167 3.92 -2.66 6.75
CA LEU A 167 5.16 -2.56 7.53
C LEU A 167 6.41 -2.98 6.75
N VAL A 168 6.23 -3.64 5.61
CA VAL A 168 7.33 -4.27 4.86
C VAL A 168 7.26 -3.97 3.37
N LEU A 169 8.40 -3.62 2.80
CA LEU A 169 8.58 -3.50 1.35
C LEU A 169 9.57 -4.56 0.89
N LYS A 170 9.20 -5.38 -0.11
CA LYS A 170 10.03 -6.50 -0.58
C LYS A 170 10.18 -6.47 -2.09
N VAL A 171 11.40 -6.66 -2.56
CA VAL A 171 11.75 -6.98 -3.95
C VAL A 171 12.76 -8.12 -3.93
N GLY A 172 12.43 -9.25 -4.55
CA GLY A 172 13.25 -10.45 -4.48
C GLY A 172 13.59 -10.85 -3.04
N LYS A 173 14.88 -11.03 -2.74
CA LYS A 173 15.39 -11.37 -1.39
C LYS A 173 15.76 -10.16 -0.53
N LYS A 174 15.43 -8.94 -0.94
CA LYS A 174 15.63 -7.71 -0.16
C LYS A 174 14.33 -7.27 0.47
N VAL A 175 14.40 -6.86 1.74
CA VAL A 175 13.26 -6.36 2.52
C VAL A 175 13.65 -5.08 3.22
N PHE A 176 12.78 -4.08 3.16
CA PHE A 176 12.85 -2.88 3.97
C PHE A 176 11.72 -2.89 5.00
N THR A 177 12.04 -2.47 6.22
CA THR A 177 11.12 -2.36 7.36
C THR A 177 11.55 -1.19 8.23
N PRO A 178 10.64 -0.49 8.93
CA PRO A 178 11.02 0.47 9.96
C PRO A 178 11.81 -0.21 11.07
N THR A 179 12.76 0.53 11.65
CA THR A 179 13.55 0.08 12.80
C THR A 179 12.67 -0.15 14.04
N PRO A 180 12.80 -1.31 14.72
CA PRO A 180 12.02 -1.61 15.92
C PRO A 180 12.21 -0.64 17.10
N LYS A 181 13.29 0.15 17.11
CA LYS A 181 13.71 0.97 18.25
C LYS A 181 12.69 2.04 18.67
N HIS A 182 11.78 2.47 17.79
CA HIS A 182 10.76 3.45 18.13
C HIS A 182 9.36 2.86 18.39
N TYR A 183 9.20 1.52 18.40
CA TYR A 183 7.94 0.90 18.82
C TYR A 183 7.78 1.08 20.33
N LYS A 184 6.52 1.00 20.79
CA LYS A 184 6.18 0.99 22.21
C LYS A 184 6.99 -0.08 22.93
N ARG A 185 7.36 0.20 24.18
CA ARG A 185 8.33 -0.62 24.94
C ARG A 185 7.89 -2.09 25.08
N ASP A 186 6.59 -2.32 25.16
CA ASP A 186 5.94 -3.63 25.25
C ASP A 186 5.84 -4.36 23.90
N GLU A 187 5.67 -3.62 22.79
CA GLU A 187 5.60 -4.18 21.44
C GLU A 187 6.98 -4.46 20.83
N ARG A 188 7.98 -3.64 21.17
CA ARG A 188 9.34 -3.68 20.59
C ARG A 188 9.98 -5.07 20.59
N PRO A 189 10.00 -5.85 21.69
CA PRO A 189 10.67 -7.16 21.70
C PRO A 189 10.11 -8.13 20.66
N ARG A 190 8.80 -8.03 20.38
CA ARG A 190 8.12 -8.84 19.38
C ARG A 190 8.57 -8.47 17.96
N TYR A 191 8.64 -7.18 17.64
CA TYR A 191 9.13 -6.70 16.34
C TYR A 191 10.61 -7.02 16.12
N GLU A 192 11.47 -6.81 17.12
CA GLU A 192 12.89 -7.19 17.04
C GLU A 192 13.08 -8.69 16.75
N LYS A 193 12.27 -9.55 17.39
CA LYS A 193 12.29 -10.98 17.12
C LYS A 193 11.92 -11.30 15.68
N GLU A 194 10.90 -10.65 15.12
CA GLU A 194 10.49 -10.87 13.73
C GLU A 194 11.52 -10.34 12.72
N VAL A 195 12.11 -9.16 12.97
CA VAL A 195 13.23 -8.65 12.14
C VAL A 195 14.41 -9.63 12.15
N ARG A 196 14.81 -10.14 13.33
CA ARG A 196 15.85 -11.17 13.43
C ARG A 196 15.50 -12.45 12.65
N ASN A 197 14.22 -12.82 12.58
CA ASN A 197 13.77 -13.96 11.79
C ASN A 197 13.86 -13.68 10.29
N LEU A 198 13.52 -12.47 9.84
CA LEU A 198 13.63 -12.06 8.43
C LEU A 198 15.09 -12.11 7.95
N ILE A 199 16.04 -11.62 8.75
CA ILE A 199 17.48 -11.60 8.43
C ILE A 199 18.04 -13.00 8.10
N ARG A 200 17.40 -14.07 8.59
CA ARG A 200 17.82 -15.45 8.27
C ARG A 200 17.60 -15.83 6.81
N ASN A 201 16.63 -15.19 6.13
CA ASN A 201 16.18 -15.55 4.78
C ASN A 201 16.25 -14.38 3.78
N PHE A 202 16.45 -13.15 4.25
CA PHE A 202 16.39 -11.93 3.47
C PHE A 202 17.52 -10.97 3.85
N ALA A 203 17.98 -10.16 2.89
CA ALA A 203 18.77 -8.97 3.16
C ALA A 203 17.83 -7.87 3.67
N VAL A 204 17.98 -7.46 4.92
CA VAL A 204 17.04 -6.53 5.58
C VAL A 204 17.66 -5.14 5.74
N GLY A 205 16.94 -4.12 5.28
CA GLY A 205 17.21 -2.71 5.56
C GLY A 205 16.25 -2.18 6.60
N GLU A 206 16.77 -1.93 7.80
CA GLU A 206 16.02 -1.28 8.86
C GLU A 206 16.09 0.24 8.68
N LEU A 207 15.02 0.85 8.16
CA LEU A 207 14.95 2.28 7.88
C LEU A 207 14.47 3.07 9.09
N PRO A 208 14.74 4.39 9.14
CA PRO A 208 14.13 5.27 10.13
C PRO A 208 12.59 5.21 10.07
N TRP A 209 11.92 5.60 11.16
CA TRP A 209 10.47 5.48 11.25
C TRP A 209 9.75 6.39 10.23
N PRO A 210 8.83 5.89 9.41
CA PRO A 210 8.14 6.68 8.41
C PRO A 210 7.40 7.90 8.98
N ILE A 211 7.54 9.06 8.30
CA ILE A 211 6.77 10.27 8.60
C ILE A 211 5.78 10.49 7.46
N ALA A 212 4.50 10.29 7.74
CA ALA A 212 3.41 10.53 6.81
C ALA A 212 2.70 11.85 7.11
N VAL A 213 1.86 12.29 6.17
CA VAL A 213 0.96 13.44 6.37
C VAL A 213 -0.45 12.91 6.59
N ASN A 214 -1.08 13.31 7.70
CA ASN A 214 -2.50 13.05 7.99
C ASN A 214 -3.30 14.32 7.75
N ILE A 215 -4.56 14.16 7.33
CA ILE A 215 -5.53 15.26 7.26
C ILE A 215 -6.60 15.06 8.32
N ASP A 216 -6.80 16.09 9.13
CA ASP A 216 -7.96 16.20 10.00
C ASP A 216 -9.02 17.04 9.28
N ILE A 217 -10.02 16.36 8.71
CA ILE A 217 -11.13 17.00 7.99
C ILE A 217 -11.95 17.91 8.93
N GLU A 218 -12.09 17.53 10.20
CA GLU A 218 -12.91 18.26 11.18
C GLU A 218 -12.19 19.53 11.66
N LYS A 219 -10.92 19.40 12.04
CA LYS A 219 -10.08 20.52 12.47
C LYS A 219 -9.58 21.36 11.31
N LYS A 220 -9.71 20.87 10.08
CA LYS A 220 -9.24 21.54 8.85
C LYS A 220 -7.72 21.73 8.86
N THR A 221 -7.00 20.73 9.36
CA THR A 221 -5.54 20.76 9.50
C THR A 221 -4.88 19.61 8.75
N ALA A 222 -3.63 19.83 8.35
CA ALA A 222 -2.72 18.77 7.93
C ALA A 222 -1.57 18.68 8.93
N GLU A 223 -1.21 17.47 9.33
CA GLU A 223 -0.22 17.21 10.37
C GLU A 223 0.72 16.09 9.93
N GLN A 224 2.02 16.29 10.10
CA GLN A 224 2.96 15.19 9.95
C GLN A 224 2.91 14.29 11.18
N PHE A 225 2.89 12.98 10.97
CA PHE A 225 2.81 12.00 12.05
C PHE A 225 3.70 10.79 11.75
N PRO A 226 4.33 10.20 12.78
CA PRO A 226 5.05 8.94 12.64
C PRO A 226 4.05 7.80 12.38
N THR A 227 4.35 6.94 11.41
CA THR A 227 3.54 5.75 11.12
C THR A 227 4.43 4.53 10.93
N PRO A 228 4.08 3.36 11.49
CA PRO A 228 4.84 2.15 11.22
C PRO A 228 4.65 1.66 9.76
N HIS A 229 3.65 2.18 9.03
CA HIS A 229 3.42 1.83 7.62
C HIS A 229 4.39 2.56 6.70
N ILE A 230 5.47 1.87 6.32
CA ILE A 230 6.46 2.37 5.38
C ILE A 230 5.90 2.55 3.96
N ASP A 231 4.89 1.76 3.60
CA ASP A 231 4.28 1.78 2.28
C ASP A 231 3.37 2.99 2.00
N ARG A 232 3.12 3.83 3.01
CA ARG A 232 2.39 5.09 2.85
C ARG A 232 3.25 6.21 2.25
N VAL A 233 4.56 6.13 2.45
CA VAL A 233 5.52 7.21 2.14
C VAL A 233 6.68 6.73 1.27
N SER A 234 6.68 5.45 0.88
CA SER A 234 7.72 4.89 0.05
C SER A 234 7.26 3.66 -0.73
N ALA A 235 7.98 3.37 -1.81
CA ALA A 235 7.80 2.19 -2.63
C ALA A 235 9.16 1.50 -2.83
N PHE A 236 9.14 0.17 -2.92
CA PHE A 236 10.31 -0.61 -3.30
C PHE A 236 9.96 -1.41 -4.55
N VAL A 237 10.62 -1.10 -5.66
CA VAL A 237 10.27 -1.59 -7.00
C VAL A 237 11.48 -2.13 -7.74
N LYS A 238 11.24 -3.09 -8.62
CA LYS A 238 12.23 -3.62 -9.56
C LYS A 238 12.18 -2.81 -10.85
N GLY A 239 13.32 -2.25 -11.27
CA GLY A 239 13.44 -1.55 -12.54
C GLY A 239 13.54 -2.50 -13.74
N GLN A 240 13.19 -1.99 -14.92
CA GLN A 240 13.39 -2.69 -16.19
C GLN A 240 14.87 -2.95 -16.50
N ASP A 241 15.76 -2.13 -15.93
CA ASP A 241 17.21 -2.26 -16.02
C ASP A 241 17.79 -3.33 -15.07
N GLY A 242 16.93 -4.03 -14.33
CA GLY A 242 17.32 -5.07 -13.39
C GLY A 242 17.83 -4.55 -12.04
N LYS A 243 17.83 -3.23 -11.77
CA LYS A 243 18.15 -2.68 -10.45
C LYS A 243 16.92 -2.67 -9.54
N ASP A 244 17.16 -2.56 -8.24
CA ASP A 244 16.11 -2.37 -7.25
C ASP A 244 16.11 -0.90 -6.81
N TYR A 245 14.93 -0.29 -6.75
CA TYR A 245 14.75 1.14 -6.46
C TYR A 245 13.89 1.31 -5.21
N PHE A 246 14.42 1.99 -4.21
CA PHE A 246 13.66 2.50 -3.07
C PHE A 246 13.31 3.95 -3.35
N VAL A 247 12.01 4.23 -3.47
CA VAL A 247 11.49 5.55 -3.79
C VAL A 247 10.80 6.10 -2.55
N ALA A 248 11.23 7.25 -2.05
CA ALA A 248 10.68 7.85 -0.85
C ALA A 248 10.10 9.25 -1.10
N ASP A 249 9.05 9.59 -0.37
CA ASP A 249 8.47 10.92 -0.32
C ASP A 249 9.41 11.89 0.42
N SER A 250 9.53 13.13 -0.06
CA SER A 250 10.42 14.13 0.56
C SER A 250 10.15 14.42 2.04
N PRO A 251 8.89 14.40 2.56
CA PRO A 251 8.65 14.46 4.00
C PRO A 251 9.23 13.31 4.81
N TYR A 252 9.45 12.14 4.23
CA TYR A 252 10.11 11.04 4.92
C TYR A 252 11.64 11.21 4.86
N ALA A 253 12.17 11.62 3.71
CA ALA A 253 13.60 11.76 3.48
C ALA A 253 14.15 13.15 3.87
N GLN A 254 13.87 13.59 5.11
CA GLN A 254 14.31 14.90 5.61
C GLN A 254 15.72 14.84 6.22
N GLU A 255 16.52 15.89 5.99
CA GLU A 255 17.86 16.01 6.57
C GLU A 255 17.85 16.38 8.06
N ASN A 256 16.80 17.05 8.54
CA ASN A 256 16.73 17.57 9.90
C ASN A 256 15.34 17.37 10.50
N ILE A 257 15.11 16.22 11.14
CA ILE A 257 13.91 15.99 11.95
C ILE A 257 14.24 16.34 13.40
N PRO A 258 13.56 17.35 13.99
CA PRO A 258 13.81 17.76 15.37
C PRO A 258 13.76 16.59 16.35
N GLY A 259 14.82 16.42 17.14
CA GLY A 259 14.91 15.38 18.16
C GLY A 259 15.21 13.96 17.64
N VAL A 260 15.36 13.76 16.32
CA VAL A 260 15.61 12.43 15.74
C VAL A 260 16.89 12.37 14.90
N GLY A 261 17.15 13.38 14.06
CA GLY A 261 18.37 13.46 13.25
C GLY A 261 18.13 13.45 11.74
N ASN A 262 19.12 12.96 10.99
CA ASN A 262 19.16 13.03 9.53
C ASN A 262 18.68 11.72 8.89
N TYR A 263 17.39 11.67 8.56
CA TYR A 263 16.78 10.50 7.93
C TYR A 263 17.30 10.26 6.51
N TRP A 264 17.53 11.33 5.75
CA TRP A 264 18.09 11.21 4.40
C TRP A 264 19.40 10.40 4.41
N LYS A 265 20.36 10.79 5.26
CA LYS A 265 21.66 10.13 5.36
C LYS A 265 21.54 8.68 5.83
N GLU A 266 20.69 8.42 6.83
CA GLU A 266 20.45 7.05 7.31
C GLU A 266 19.86 6.17 6.18
N MET A 267 18.87 6.67 5.43
CA MET A 267 18.29 5.94 4.29
C MET A 267 19.30 5.71 3.16
N GLU A 268 20.10 6.72 2.82
CA GLU A 268 21.15 6.63 1.79
C GLU A 268 22.19 5.55 2.14
N GLU A 269 22.68 5.55 3.38
CA GLU A 269 23.63 4.55 3.87
C GLU A 269 23.06 3.12 3.82
N ILE A 270 21.79 2.95 4.21
CA ILE A 270 21.10 1.66 4.18
C ILE A 270 20.90 1.19 2.73
N CYS A 271 20.38 2.06 1.85
CA CYS A 271 20.15 1.72 0.43
C CYS A 271 21.46 1.35 -0.27
N LYS A 272 22.53 2.12 -0.02
CA LYS A 272 23.87 1.83 -0.53
C LYS A 272 24.37 0.46 -0.06
N ARG A 273 24.25 0.15 1.23
CA ARG A 273 24.62 -1.18 1.79
C ARG A 273 23.81 -2.31 1.15
N MET A 274 22.55 -2.07 0.82
CA MET A 274 21.67 -3.06 0.19
C MET A 274 21.82 -3.16 -1.33
N ASN A 275 22.69 -2.35 -1.94
CA ASN A 275 22.79 -2.20 -3.39
C ASN A 275 21.41 -1.92 -4.01
N VAL A 276 20.79 -0.84 -3.53
CA VAL A 276 19.48 -0.33 -3.94
C VAL A 276 19.65 1.15 -4.30
N VAL A 277 19.04 1.57 -5.40
CA VAL A 277 19.03 2.98 -5.82
C VAL A 277 17.99 3.71 -4.95
N LEU A 278 18.40 4.77 -4.27
CA LEU A 278 17.50 5.65 -3.53
C LEU A 278 17.04 6.78 -4.45
N GLU A 279 15.75 6.90 -4.66
CA GLU A 279 15.12 8.02 -5.35
C GLU A 279 14.21 8.77 -4.37
N VAL A 280 14.25 10.11 -4.39
CA VAL A 280 13.32 10.92 -3.60
C VAL A 280 12.47 11.77 -4.50
N VAL A 281 11.16 11.57 -4.36
CA VAL A 281 10.18 12.37 -5.07
C VAL A 281 9.80 13.58 -4.23
N LYS A 282 9.92 14.76 -4.85
CA LYS A 282 9.45 16.00 -4.27
C LYS A 282 7.94 16.08 -4.43
N ARG A 283 7.24 16.34 -3.34
CA ARG A 283 5.80 16.60 -3.35
C ARG A 283 5.53 18.09 -3.56
N THR A 284 4.50 18.37 -4.34
CA THR A 284 3.87 19.68 -4.49
C THR A 284 2.52 19.70 -3.77
N ASP A 285 1.93 20.88 -3.64
CA ASP A 285 0.64 21.12 -3.00
C ASP A 285 -0.56 20.60 -3.82
N GLU A 286 -0.32 20.16 -5.06
CA GLU A 286 -1.33 19.61 -5.98
C GLU A 286 -1.27 18.09 -6.11
N ASP A 287 -0.23 17.45 -5.56
CA ASP A 287 -0.03 16.00 -5.70
C ASP A 287 -0.98 15.17 -4.82
N ALA A 288 -1.60 14.16 -5.41
CA ALA A 288 -2.53 13.26 -4.75
C ALA A 288 -1.91 12.55 -3.52
N PRO A 289 -2.67 12.36 -2.42
CA PRO A 289 -2.17 11.69 -1.23
C PRO A 289 -1.79 10.23 -1.49
N CYS A 290 -0.87 9.70 -0.66
CA CYS A 290 -0.49 8.29 -0.68
C CYS A 290 -0.12 7.76 -2.08
N SER A 291 0.44 8.61 -2.94
CA SER A 291 0.82 8.31 -4.33
C SER A 291 1.86 7.18 -4.44
N LEU A 292 2.75 7.05 -3.45
CA LEU A 292 3.74 5.97 -3.33
C LEU A 292 3.14 4.65 -2.80
N ASN A 293 1.88 4.64 -2.38
CA ASN A 293 1.17 3.43 -1.99
C ASN A 293 0.73 2.64 -3.23
N LEU A 294 1.71 2.25 -4.05
CA LEU A 294 1.57 1.61 -5.35
C LEU A 294 1.82 0.09 -5.29
N HIS A 295 1.32 -0.63 -6.29
CA HIS A 295 1.52 -2.07 -6.43
C HIS A 295 2.35 -2.37 -7.67
N GLN A 296 3.46 -3.09 -7.52
CA GLN A 296 4.19 -3.65 -8.66
C GLN A 296 3.83 -5.13 -8.86
N PHE A 297 3.39 -5.46 -10.07
CA PHE A 297 3.06 -6.82 -10.51
C PHE A 297 4.30 -7.60 -10.92
N ARG A 298 4.12 -8.91 -11.09
CA ARG A 298 5.20 -9.84 -11.45
C ARG A 298 5.80 -9.55 -12.83
N ASP A 299 4.99 -9.03 -13.75
CA ASP A 299 5.43 -8.63 -15.09
C ASP A 299 6.19 -7.29 -15.12
N GLY A 300 6.42 -6.69 -13.95
CA GLY A 300 7.08 -5.40 -13.76
C GLY A 300 6.14 -4.19 -13.81
N SER A 301 4.87 -4.39 -14.21
CA SER A 301 3.93 -3.28 -14.31
C SER A 301 3.57 -2.69 -12.94
N VAL A 302 3.32 -1.39 -12.89
CA VAL A 302 3.01 -0.63 -11.68
C VAL A 302 1.61 -0.05 -11.78
N PHE A 303 0.80 -0.34 -10.77
CA PHE A 303 -0.48 0.30 -10.54
C PHE A 303 -0.38 1.34 -9.43
N MET A 304 -0.73 2.58 -9.75
CA MET A 304 -0.66 3.71 -8.82
C MET A 304 -1.84 4.68 -9.03
N SER A 305 -2.04 5.60 -8.09
CA SER A 305 -3.07 6.64 -8.22
C SER A 305 -2.61 7.67 -9.23
N LYS A 306 -3.53 8.19 -10.03
CA LYS A 306 -3.28 9.41 -10.79
C LYS A 306 -3.09 10.61 -9.86
N GLY A 307 -2.53 11.69 -10.40
CA GLY A 307 -2.43 12.97 -9.72
C GLY A 307 -1.10 13.23 -9.05
N HIS A 308 -0.02 12.51 -9.43
CA HIS A 308 1.34 12.87 -9.04
C HIS A 308 2.28 12.78 -10.26
N PRO A 309 2.34 13.80 -11.13
CA PRO A 309 3.04 13.72 -12.42
C PRO A 309 4.54 13.41 -12.31
N ALA A 310 5.22 13.99 -11.31
CA ALA A 310 6.64 13.74 -11.10
C ALA A 310 6.93 12.27 -10.74
N LEU A 311 6.12 11.68 -9.85
CA LEU A 311 6.22 10.27 -9.49
C LEU A 311 5.87 9.37 -10.69
N GLU A 312 4.80 9.68 -11.42
CA GLU A 312 4.39 8.90 -12.59
C GLU A 312 5.52 8.86 -13.64
N ASN A 313 6.14 10.01 -13.93
CA ASN A 313 7.27 10.09 -14.85
C ASN A 313 8.49 9.31 -14.35
N LEU A 314 8.81 9.40 -13.05
CA LEU A 314 9.88 8.62 -12.44
C LEU A 314 9.59 7.11 -12.54
N MET A 315 8.35 6.68 -12.28
CA MET A 315 7.96 5.27 -12.42
C MET A 315 8.10 4.82 -13.87
N LYS A 316 7.67 5.62 -14.85
CA LYS A 316 7.83 5.30 -16.28
C LYS A 316 9.29 5.14 -16.68
N GLN A 317 10.18 5.95 -16.12
CA GLN A 317 11.63 5.80 -16.33
C GLN A 317 12.17 4.50 -15.72
N ILE A 318 11.73 4.16 -14.51
CA ILE A 318 12.20 2.98 -13.78
C ILE A 318 11.67 1.67 -14.38
N VAL A 319 10.36 1.56 -14.63
CA VAL A 319 9.71 0.29 -15.01
C VAL A 319 9.34 0.20 -16.50
N GLY A 320 9.42 1.30 -17.24
CA GLY A 320 8.98 1.39 -18.64
C GLY A 320 7.66 2.15 -18.79
N GLU A 321 7.52 2.87 -19.91
CA GLU A 321 6.36 3.74 -20.16
C GLU A 321 5.05 2.95 -20.32
N ASP A 322 5.11 1.79 -20.97
CA ASP A 322 4.00 0.86 -21.16
C ASP A 322 3.66 0.04 -19.91
N LYS A 323 4.47 0.18 -18.86
CA LYS A 323 4.36 -0.58 -17.62
C LYS A 323 3.73 0.20 -16.47
N VAL A 324 3.46 1.49 -16.62
CA VAL A 324 2.76 2.29 -15.61
C VAL A 324 1.32 2.51 -16.02
N PHE A 325 0.38 2.12 -15.16
CA PHE A 325 -1.02 2.49 -15.33
C PHE A 325 -1.60 3.10 -14.06
N THR A 326 -2.43 4.12 -14.28
CA THR A 326 -3.03 4.93 -13.22
C THR A 326 -4.55 4.79 -13.23
N THR A 327 -5.18 5.13 -12.10
CA THR A 327 -6.63 5.38 -12.07
C THR A 327 -7.02 6.50 -13.04
N PHE A 328 -8.28 6.55 -13.50
CA PHE A 328 -8.75 7.59 -14.42
C PHE A 328 -8.69 8.99 -13.80
N GLN A 329 -8.94 9.07 -12.50
CA GLN A 329 -8.91 10.25 -11.64
C GLN A 329 -8.00 10.03 -10.43
N PRO A 330 -7.46 11.10 -9.83
CA PRO A 330 -6.75 10.99 -8.56
C PRO A 330 -7.64 10.43 -7.45
N ILE A 331 -7.10 9.50 -6.66
CA ILE A 331 -7.76 9.02 -5.43
C ILE A 331 -7.33 9.95 -4.30
N ILE A 332 -8.26 10.74 -3.78
CA ILE A 332 -7.96 11.78 -2.80
C ILE A 332 -8.73 11.51 -1.51
N LEU A 333 -10.04 11.36 -1.59
CA LEU A 333 -10.89 11.29 -0.42
C LEU A 333 -10.74 9.96 0.32
N PHE A 334 -10.60 8.84 -0.39
CA PHE A 334 -10.49 7.53 0.22
C PHE A 334 -9.24 7.40 1.10
N PRO A 335 -8.01 7.74 0.65
CA PRO A 335 -6.83 7.79 1.52
C PRO A 335 -7.00 8.76 2.68
N THR A 336 -7.70 9.89 2.47
CA THR A 336 -7.93 10.90 3.51
C THR A 336 -8.85 10.40 4.63
N VAL A 337 -9.95 9.72 4.28
CA VAL A 337 -10.96 9.26 5.24
C VAL A 337 -10.61 7.89 5.84
N ARG A 338 -9.92 7.04 5.07
CA ARG A 338 -9.66 5.64 5.42
C ARG A 338 -8.20 5.35 5.75
N GLY A 339 -7.28 6.29 5.49
CA GLY A 339 -5.87 6.15 5.82
C GLY A 339 -5.11 5.12 4.98
N GLY A 340 -5.62 4.74 3.81
CA GLY A 340 -5.00 3.72 2.95
C GLY A 340 -5.12 4.04 1.46
N GLY A 341 -4.03 3.79 0.71
CA GLY A 341 -3.99 3.95 -0.75
C GLY A 341 -4.18 2.62 -1.49
N ILE A 342 -3.76 2.56 -2.75
CA ILE A 342 -3.92 1.39 -3.64
C ILE A 342 -3.29 0.14 -3.05
N ARG A 343 -2.06 0.23 -2.55
CA ARG A 343 -1.33 -0.92 -1.99
C ARG A 343 -1.95 -1.41 -0.69
N CYS A 344 -2.51 -0.54 0.15
CA CYS A 344 -3.28 -0.96 1.33
C CYS A 344 -4.52 -1.76 0.91
N MET A 345 -5.23 -1.28 -0.12
CA MET A 345 -6.45 -1.88 -0.64
C MET A 345 -6.24 -3.16 -1.46
N THR A 346 -4.99 -3.46 -1.85
CA THR A 346 -4.71 -4.58 -2.75
C THR A 346 -3.67 -5.53 -2.18
N ASN A 347 -3.71 -6.79 -2.60
CA ASN A 347 -2.66 -7.73 -2.23
C ASN A 347 -2.54 -8.86 -3.25
N THR A 348 -1.31 -9.34 -3.45
CA THR A 348 -1.04 -10.54 -4.24
C THR A 348 -0.81 -11.68 -3.28
N VAL A 349 -1.62 -12.73 -3.38
CA VAL A 349 -1.60 -13.86 -2.44
C VAL A 349 -1.48 -15.19 -3.17
N PRO A 350 -0.97 -16.25 -2.52
CA PRO A 350 -1.02 -17.59 -3.09
C PRO A 350 -2.47 -18.06 -3.32
N LYS A 351 -2.78 -18.68 -4.46
CA LYS A 351 -4.11 -19.28 -4.77
C LYS A 351 -4.51 -20.35 -3.77
N THR A 352 -3.54 -20.96 -3.10
CA THR A 352 -3.82 -21.88 -2.00
C THR A 352 -4.72 -21.21 -0.97
N MET A 353 -4.62 -19.89 -0.72
CA MET A 353 -5.47 -19.01 0.12
C MET A 353 -6.99 -19.22 -0.04
N PHE A 354 -7.46 -19.72 -1.18
CA PHE A 354 -8.90 -19.93 -1.43
C PHE A 354 -9.42 -21.35 -1.26
N LYS A 355 -8.58 -22.34 -0.91
CA LYS A 355 -9.04 -23.72 -0.73
C LYS A 355 -9.90 -23.86 0.54
N PRO A 356 -11.07 -24.52 0.49
CA PRO A 356 -11.88 -24.81 1.68
C PRO A 356 -11.06 -25.53 2.75
N GLN A 357 -11.38 -25.28 4.01
CA GLN A 357 -10.92 -26.15 5.10
C GLN A 357 -11.61 -27.51 4.91
N VAL A 358 -10.83 -28.58 4.78
CA VAL A 358 -11.35 -29.96 4.69
C VAL A 358 -11.53 -30.50 6.10
#